data_AF-A0A2E0VTL1-F1
#
_entry.id   AF-A0A2E0VTL1-F1
#
_cell.length_a   1.000
_cell.length_b   1.000
_cell.length_c   1.000
_cell.angle_alpha   90.00
_cell.angle_beta   90.00
_cell.angle_gamma   90.00
#
_symmetry.space_group_name_H-M   'P 1'
#
loop_
_entity.id
_entity.type
_entity.pdbx_description
1 polymer ?
#
loop_
_entity_poly.entity_id
_entity_poly.type
_entity_poly.pdbx_seq_one_letter_code
_entity_poly.pdbx_strand_id
1 'polypeptide(L)'
;MKTIRFTLPVILLTMLFMVQDATAQISGQVVDFYMNRYNSATNGDKLPVEDGEILGTIHWRGWTPSGEYQSSTAIRTYVTGNPDLGYLPGRMVFYTGGSDLFSHERMTILENGNVGIGLSDPQATLHVAGDFILDGNFTVNGDIIAENVKANNNVEAGVDVIAGNDVNAGNNVAASQDVTAGNNVIATNNVQAGGDLSGTNVNATNDVNAGNDVVAGGDVNGENLHANNDVTAGGNIVADQDVGAGNDVTAINNLNAGNDVVAGNNVSALSDVTAGNDVTATNDVSAGQNISAGNDVNASNDLTAGHDVLAGNDVTADNDLNAMNNVNAGQDVLAGNNMSANNDISAGNDMEAGNDLRVANDLLVGNNGFFDGQVAIGIADDNMPDGYRLYVADGILAERIKVALKDSGDWADYVFEEDYELMPLAEVEAFVKKNKHLPGLPSANEVAANGIDVAQMDAMLLQKIEELTLYMLELKKENEALRKELDELKKSNH
;
A
#
# COMPACT_ATOMS: atom_id res chain seq x y z
N MET A 1 19.36 -85.72 -17.13
CA MET A 1 20.07 -86.20 -18.33
C MET A 1 20.02 -85.12 -19.41
N LYS A 2 21.04 -84.24 -19.41
CA LYS A 2 21.50 -83.43 -20.54
C LYS A 2 22.94 -83.04 -20.20
N THR A 3 23.81 -83.23 -21.16
CA THR A 3 25.22 -83.54 -21.03
C THR A 3 26.05 -82.29 -20.75
N ILE A 4 26.78 -82.25 -19.64
CA ILE A 4 27.87 -81.29 -19.42
C ILE A 4 29.10 -81.86 -20.14
N ARG A 5 29.55 -81.21 -21.22
CA ARG A 5 30.85 -81.48 -21.83
C ARG A 5 31.82 -80.37 -21.41
N PHE A 6 32.66 -80.68 -20.43
CA PHE A 6 33.94 -79.99 -20.26
C PHE A 6 34.95 -80.66 -21.21
N THR A 7 35.55 -79.90 -22.12
CA THR A 7 36.74 -80.34 -22.86
C THR A 7 37.96 -79.58 -22.33
N LEU A 8 38.75 -80.31 -21.54
CA LEU A 8 40.06 -79.98 -20.96
C LEU A 8 41.18 -80.42 -21.95
N PRO A 9 42.48 -80.13 -21.72
CA PRO A 9 43.17 -78.84 -21.71
C PRO A 9 44.40 -78.83 -22.67
N VAL A 10 44.86 -77.65 -23.09
CA VAL A 10 46.26 -77.48 -23.52
C VAL A 10 46.91 -76.42 -22.63
N ILE A 11 47.94 -76.92 -21.95
CA ILE A 11 48.89 -76.29 -21.04
C ILE A 11 49.58 -75.11 -21.74
N LEU A 12 49.97 -74.12 -20.92
CA LEU A 12 50.92 -73.03 -21.20
C LEU A 12 50.30 -71.73 -21.75
N LEU A 13 49.92 -70.81 -20.84
CA LEU A 13 50.50 -69.47 -20.71
C LEU A 13 49.75 -68.69 -19.59
N THR A 14 50.29 -68.79 -18.38
CA THR A 14 50.26 -67.78 -17.30
C THR A 14 49.05 -66.83 -17.24
N MET A 15 47.90 -67.34 -16.83
CA MET A 15 47.03 -66.58 -15.93
C MET A 15 47.52 -66.85 -14.50
N LEU A 16 48.49 -66.04 -14.05
CA LEU A 16 48.88 -65.96 -12.66
C LEU A 16 47.78 -65.19 -11.89
N PHE A 17 46.60 -65.79 -11.75
CA PHE A 17 45.70 -65.45 -10.66
C PHE A 17 46.24 -66.21 -9.45
N MET A 18 46.96 -65.51 -8.56
CA MET A 18 47.42 -66.08 -7.31
C MET A 18 46.20 -66.48 -6.46
N VAL A 19 45.93 -67.78 -6.40
CA VAL A 19 45.28 -68.40 -5.24
C VAL A 19 46.44 -68.75 -4.30
N GLN A 20 46.57 -68.01 -3.20
CA GLN A 20 47.55 -68.31 -2.15
C GLN A 20 46.96 -69.32 -1.16
N ASP A 21 47.85 -70.17 -0.64
CA ASP A 21 47.59 -71.41 0.08
C ASP A 21 46.56 -71.37 1.22
N ALA A 22 45.70 -72.38 1.24
CA ALA A 22 44.84 -72.72 2.36
C ALA A 22 45.67 -73.38 3.48
N THR A 23 46.38 -72.59 4.28
CA THR A 23 46.82 -73.00 5.63
C THR A 23 46.69 -71.86 6.62
N ALA A 24 45.78 -72.07 7.58
CA ALA A 24 45.48 -71.39 8.84
C ALA A 24 46.23 -70.09 9.27
N GLN A 25 45.44 -69.01 9.36
CA GLN A 25 45.31 -67.97 10.41
C GLN A 25 46.56 -67.37 11.11
N ILE A 26 46.67 -66.04 11.09
CA ILE A 26 46.52 -65.07 12.21
C ILE A 26 46.72 -63.66 11.58
N SER A 27 45.68 -62.82 11.50
CA SER A 27 45.61 -61.53 10.77
C SER A 27 45.46 -61.65 9.25
N GLY A 28 44.37 -61.09 8.70
CA GLY A 28 43.90 -61.33 7.33
C GLY A 28 44.87 -60.91 6.24
N GLN A 29 45.28 -61.86 5.38
CA GLN A 29 45.86 -61.56 4.08
C GLN A 29 44.74 -61.15 3.11
N VAL A 30 44.93 -60.02 2.44
CA VAL A 30 44.06 -59.55 1.36
C VAL A 30 44.64 -60.06 0.03
N VAL A 31 43.81 -60.73 -0.79
CA VAL A 31 44.18 -61.11 -2.17
C VAL A 31 43.89 -59.92 -3.07
N ASP A 32 44.94 -59.27 -3.57
CA ASP A 32 44.84 -58.14 -4.50
C ASP A 32 44.94 -58.60 -5.96
N PHE A 33 44.16 -57.97 -6.83
CA PHE A 33 44.24 -58.15 -8.29
C PHE A 33 44.96 -56.96 -8.94
N TYR A 34 46.17 -57.18 -9.46
CA TYR A 34 46.97 -56.15 -10.13
C TYR A 34 46.92 -56.29 -11.65
N MET A 35 46.51 -55.22 -12.35
CA MET A 35 46.63 -55.08 -13.81
C MET A 35 47.84 -54.20 -14.13
N ASN A 36 48.96 -54.81 -14.53
CA ASN A 36 50.19 -54.09 -14.86
C ASN A 36 50.26 -53.78 -16.36
N ARG A 37 50.44 -52.50 -16.73
CA ARG A 37 50.70 -52.05 -18.11
C ARG A 37 51.98 -51.22 -18.18
N TYR A 38 52.72 -51.36 -19.28
CA TYR A 38 53.85 -50.50 -19.66
C TYR A 38 53.91 -50.38 -21.18
N ASN A 39 54.51 -49.31 -21.70
CA ASN A 39 54.78 -49.16 -23.14
C ASN A 39 56.12 -49.81 -23.48
N SER A 40 56.30 -50.36 -24.68
CA SER A 40 57.57 -51.02 -25.06
C SER A 40 58.40 -50.13 -25.98
N ALA A 41 59.66 -49.91 -25.62
CA ALA A 41 60.64 -49.38 -26.57
C ALA A 41 60.97 -50.43 -27.63
N THR A 42 61.51 -49.99 -28.77
CA THR A 42 61.91 -50.86 -29.90
C THR A 42 63.05 -51.82 -29.55
N ASN A 43 63.79 -51.55 -28.47
CA ASN A 43 64.85 -52.39 -27.93
C ASN A 43 64.37 -53.36 -26.81
N GLY A 44 63.08 -53.34 -26.46
CA GLY A 44 62.48 -54.19 -25.42
C GLY A 44 62.43 -53.58 -24.01
N ASP A 45 62.93 -52.36 -23.81
CA ASP A 45 62.86 -51.67 -22.51
C ASP A 45 61.43 -51.21 -22.18
N LYS A 46 61.12 -51.12 -20.88
CA LYS A 46 59.86 -50.55 -20.39
C LYS A 46 59.89 -49.03 -20.52
N LEU A 47 58.94 -48.49 -21.24
CA LEU A 47 58.60 -47.07 -21.27
C LEU A 47 57.40 -46.80 -20.36
N PRO A 48 57.31 -45.60 -19.77
CA PRO A 48 56.14 -45.17 -19.03
C PRO A 48 54.91 -45.15 -19.94
N VAL A 49 53.74 -45.32 -19.33
CA VAL A 49 52.47 -45.00 -19.95
C VAL A 49 52.36 -43.49 -20.20
N GLU A 50 51.51 -43.08 -21.12
CA GLU A 50 51.30 -41.67 -21.50
C GLU A 50 49.85 -41.22 -21.21
N ASP A 51 49.61 -39.90 -21.21
CA ASP A 51 48.27 -39.32 -21.02
C ASP A 51 47.25 -39.90 -22.01
N GLY A 52 46.04 -40.19 -21.53
CA GLY A 52 44.95 -40.77 -22.31
C GLY A 52 45.04 -42.28 -22.54
N GLU A 53 46.12 -42.95 -22.10
CA GLU A 53 46.27 -44.39 -22.28
C GLU A 53 45.45 -45.22 -21.29
N ILE A 54 44.97 -46.39 -21.75
CA ILE A 54 44.13 -47.29 -20.95
C ILE A 54 45.01 -48.21 -20.09
N LEU A 55 44.95 -48.12 -18.77
CA LEU A 55 45.68 -49.03 -17.88
C LEU A 55 45.09 -50.44 -17.84
N GLY A 56 43.77 -50.54 -17.95
CA GLY A 56 43.06 -51.82 -17.93
C GLY A 56 41.56 -51.66 -18.18
N THR A 57 40.91 -52.76 -18.52
CA THR A 57 39.44 -52.81 -18.61
C THR A 57 38.93 -54.13 -18.03
N ILE A 58 37.95 -54.04 -17.13
CA ILE A 58 37.17 -55.16 -16.66
C ILE A 58 35.90 -55.22 -17.51
N HIS A 59 35.69 -56.34 -18.20
CA HIS A 59 34.53 -56.56 -19.06
C HIS A 59 33.58 -57.59 -18.45
N TRP A 60 32.28 -57.29 -18.45
CA TRP A 60 31.24 -58.29 -18.24
C TRP A 60 30.63 -58.67 -19.59
N ARG A 61 30.74 -59.96 -19.96
CA ARG A 61 30.35 -60.46 -21.29
C ARG A 61 29.30 -61.56 -21.21
N GLY A 62 28.36 -61.55 -22.14
CA GLY A 62 27.33 -62.58 -22.31
C GLY A 62 27.36 -63.19 -23.71
N TRP A 63 26.93 -64.44 -23.83
CA TRP A 63 26.75 -65.12 -25.12
C TRP A 63 25.47 -64.62 -25.80
N THR A 64 25.57 -64.19 -27.05
CA THR A 64 24.45 -63.62 -27.80
C THR A 64 23.86 -64.63 -28.81
N PRO A 65 22.62 -64.42 -29.29
CA PRO A 65 22.04 -65.21 -30.37
C PRO A 65 22.81 -65.16 -31.70
N SER A 66 23.69 -64.17 -31.89
CA SER A 66 24.59 -64.09 -33.05
C SER A 66 25.78 -65.06 -32.98
N GLY A 67 25.93 -65.82 -31.88
CA GLY A 67 26.96 -66.84 -31.73
C GLY A 67 28.31 -66.30 -31.27
N GLU A 68 28.31 -65.19 -30.53
CA GLU A 68 29.53 -64.56 -30.02
C GLU A 68 29.35 -64.05 -28.58
N TYR A 69 30.46 -63.77 -27.89
CA TYR A 69 30.40 -63.06 -26.62
C TYR A 69 30.43 -61.54 -26.86
N GLN A 70 29.45 -60.80 -26.38
CA GLN A 70 29.46 -59.34 -26.40
C GLN A 70 29.59 -58.77 -24.99
N SER A 71 30.27 -57.63 -24.86
CA SER A 71 30.39 -56.91 -23.58
C SER A 71 29.12 -56.09 -23.37
N SER A 72 28.45 -56.26 -22.24
CA SER A 72 27.28 -55.45 -21.89
C SER A 72 27.68 -54.20 -21.10
N THR A 73 28.69 -54.32 -20.25
CA THR A 73 29.20 -53.27 -19.36
C THR A 73 30.70 -53.43 -19.17
N ALA A 74 31.37 -52.34 -18.78
CA ALA A 74 32.79 -52.36 -18.45
C ALA A 74 33.17 -51.29 -17.42
N ILE A 75 34.25 -51.55 -16.70
CA ILE A 75 34.99 -50.54 -15.93
C ILE A 75 36.35 -50.40 -16.59
N ARG A 76 36.76 -49.18 -16.91
CA ARG A 76 38.04 -48.89 -17.55
C ARG A 76 38.76 -47.78 -16.82
N THR A 77 40.06 -47.94 -16.69
CA THR A 77 40.95 -46.94 -16.10
C THR A 77 41.85 -46.34 -17.16
N TYR A 78 42.05 -45.03 -17.08
CA TYR A 78 42.92 -44.27 -17.98
C TYR A 78 44.00 -43.56 -17.18
N VAL A 79 45.15 -43.36 -17.79
CA VAL A 79 46.15 -42.38 -17.34
C VAL A 79 45.62 -40.98 -17.67
N THR A 80 45.77 -40.04 -16.74
CA THR A 80 45.34 -38.65 -16.93
C THR A 80 46.47 -37.70 -16.61
N GLY A 81 46.97 -36.94 -17.58
CA GLY A 81 48.18 -36.14 -17.41
C GLY A 81 49.47 -36.96 -17.48
N ASN A 82 50.60 -36.31 -17.20
CA ASN A 82 51.93 -36.90 -17.36
C ASN A 82 52.34 -37.69 -16.11
N PRO A 83 52.74 -38.97 -16.24
CA PRO A 83 53.28 -39.72 -15.10
C PRO A 83 54.62 -39.16 -14.61
N ASP A 84 54.79 -39.11 -13.30
CA ASP A 84 55.98 -38.60 -12.61
C ASP A 84 56.57 -39.64 -11.63
N LEU A 85 57.73 -39.33 -11.03
CA LEU A 85 58.40 -40.23 -10.09
C LEU A 85 57.50 -40.58 -8.89
N GLY A 86 56.99 -41.81 -8.89
CA GLY A 86 56.14 -42.34 -7.81
C GLY A 86 54.67 -41.92 -7.89
N TYR A 87 54.26 -41.23 -8.95
CA TYR A 87 52.90 -40.76 -9.15
C TYR A 87 52.39 -41.13 -10.54
N LEU A 88 51.33 -41.93 -10.58
CA LEU A 88 50.63 -42.26 -11.82
C LEU A 88 49.20 -41.72 -11.72
N PRO A 89 48.94 -40.55 -12.32
CA PRO A 89 47.61 -39.97 -12.30
C PRO A 89 46.64 -40.79 -13.15
N GLY A 90 45.38 -40.90 -12.72
CA GLY A 90 44.42 -41.70 -13.47
C GLY A 90 42.97 -41.52 -13.05
N ARG A 91 42.07 -41.80 -14.00
CA ARG A 91 40.62 -41.81 -13.78
C ARG A 91 40.03 -43.19 -14.01
N MET A 92 38.92 -43.48 -13.32
CA MET A 92 38.13 -44.68 -13.49
C MET A 92 36.77 -44.35 -14.09
N VAL A 93 36.34 -45.11 -15.09
CA VAL A 93 35.08 -44.87 -15.80
C VAL A 93 34.25 -46.14 -15.88
N PHE A 94 32.96 -46.01 -15.60
CA PHE A 94 31.95 -47.04 -15.74
C PHE A 94 31.18 -46.84 -17.05
N TYR A 95 31.03 -47.93 -17.80
CA TYR A 95 30.39 -47.96 -19.11
C TYR A 95 29.22 -48.94 -19.13
N THR A 96 28.13 -48.52 -19.77
CA THR A 96 26.97 -49.37 -20.11
C THR A 96 26.49 -48.99 -21.51
N GLY A 97 26.26 -49.97 -22.39
CA GLY A 97 25.80 -49.63 -23.75
C GLY A 97 26.00 -50.66 -24.87
N GLY A 98 25.72 -51.94 -24.67
CA GLY A 98 25.60 -52.92 -25.79
C GLY A 98 26.66 -52.78 -26.90
N SER A 99 26.24 -52.53 -28.14
CA SER A 99 27.10 -52.44 -29.33
C SER A 99 28.01 -51.20 -29.39
N ASP A 100 27.73 -50.16 -28.61
CA ASP A 100 28.49 -48.91 -28.56
C ASP A 100 29.06 -48.64 -27.17
N LEU A 101 29.40 -49.69 -26.40
CA LEU A 101 29.77 -49.65 -24.98
C LEU A 101 30.64 -48.47 -24.52
N PHE A 102 31.59 -48.01 -25.33
CA PHE A 102 32.54 -46.94 -24.97
C PHE A 102 32.18 -45.55 -25.54
N SER A 103 30.97 -45.38 -26.09
CA SER A 103 30.50 -44.11 -26.65
C SER A 103 30.12 -43.09 -25.58
N HIS A 104 29.69 -43.54 -24.39
CA HIS A 104 29.22 -42.68 -23.30
C HIS A 104 29.78 -43.12 -21.95
N GLU A 105 30.44 -42.19 -21.26
CA GLU A 105 30.89 -42.37 -19.88
C GLU A 105 29.67 -42.21 -18.95
N ARG A 106 29.32 -43.27 -18.21
CA ARG A 106 28.12 -43.24 -17.35
C ARG A 106 28.43 -42.71 -15.96
N MET A 107 29.57 -43.10 -15.42
CA MET A 107 30.09 -42.57 -14.16
C MET A 107 31.61 -42.48 -14.27
N THR A 108 32.16 -41.35 -13.85
CA THR A 108 33.59 -41.06 -13.88
C THR A 108 34.05 -40.74 -12.47
N ILE A 109 35.17 -41.30 -12.05
CA ILE A 109 35.85 -40.98 -10.80
C ILE A 109 37.24 -40.48 -11.18
N LEU A 110 37.50 -39.20 -10.91
CA LEU A 110 38.80 -38.57 -11.12
C LEU A 110 39.74 -38.85 -9.96
N GLU A 111 41.04 -38.65 -10.17
CA GLU A 111 42.07 -38.84 -9.15
C GLU A 111 41.94 -37.92 -7.93
N ASN A 112 41.34 -36.74 -8.13
CA ASN A 112 41.07 -35.78 -7.06
C ASN A 112 39.87 -36.18 -6.18
N GLY A 113 39.24 -37.32 -6.49
CA GLY A 113 38.07 -37.85 -5.78
C GLY A 113 36.71 -37.37 -6.31
N ASN A 114 36.69 -36.50 -7.32
CA ASN A 114 35.44 -36.04 -7.92
C ASN A 114 34.73 -37.18 -8.66
N VAL A 115 33.45 -37.34 -8.38
CA VAL A 115 32.57 -38.32 -8.99
C VAL A 115 31.57 -37.62 -9.90
N GLY A 116 31.61 -37.93 -11.18
CA GLY A 116 30.64 -37.49 -12.19
C GLY A 116 29.65 -38.61 -12.51
N ILE A 117 28.35 -38.33 -12.51
CA ILE A 117 27.33 -39.22 -13.09
C ILE A 117 26.82 -38.56 -14.37
N GLY A 118 27.03 -39.24 -15.51
CA GLY A 118 26.76 -38.70 -16.84
C GLY A 118 27.77 -37.65 -17.33
N LEU A 119 28.92 -37.52 -16.65
CA LEU A 119 29.94 -36.49 -16.92
C LEU A 119 31.34 -37.13 -17.00
N SER A 120 32.15 -36.64 -17.94
CA SER A 120 33.56 -37.02 -18.10
C SER A 120 34.52 -36.13 -17.30
N ASP A 121 34.07 -34.93 -16.91
CA ASP A 121 34.87 -33.93 -16.19
C ASP A 121 34.06 -33.25 -15.06
N PRO A 122 33.83 -33.96 -13.93
CA PRO A 122 33.10 -33.42 -12.78
C PRO A 122 33.84 -32.27 -12.08
N GLN A 123 33.15 -31.14 -11.87
CA GLN A 123 33.68 -29.91 -11.26
C GLN A 123 33.48 -29.85 -9.73
N ALA A 124 32.83 -30.86 -9.15
CA ALA A 124 32.57 -30.99 -7.71
C ALA A 124 32.75 -32.45 -7.27
N THR A 125 32.88 -32.68 -5.96
CA THR A 125 33.05 -34.03 -5.40
C THR A 125 31.95 -34.99 -5.85
N LEU A 126 30.73 -34.51 -5.99
CA LEU A 126 29.64 -35.19 -6.70
C LEU A 126 29.01 -34.20 -7.68
N HIS A 127 29.07 -34.51 -8.98
CA HIS A 127 28.44 -33.73 -10.04
C HIS A 127 27.56 -34.68 -10.88
N VAL A 128 26.27 -34.41 -10.94
CA VAL A 128 25.30 -35.22 -11.68
C VAL A 128 24.79 -34.40 -12.87
N ALA A 129 24.89 -34.94 -14.08
CA ALA A 129 24.21 -34.39 -15.24
C ALA A 129 22.75 -34.89 -15.27
N GLY A 130 21.81 -34.01 -14.93
CA GLY A 130 20.38 -34.31 -14.86
C GLY A 130 19.84 -34.36 -13.44
N ASP A 131 18.65 -34.95 -13.28
CA ASP A 131 17.94 -34.96 -12.00
C ASP A 131 18.53 -35.98 -11.02
N PHE A 132 18.53 -35.61 -9.73
CA PHE A 132 18.85 -36.49 -8.61
C PHE A 132 17.57 -36.82 -7.85
N ILE A 133 17.20 -38.11 -7.81
CA ILE A 133 16.07 -38.62 -7.03
C ILE A 133 16.61 -39.34 -5.80
N LEU A 134 16.09 -39.00 -4.62
CA LEU A 134 16.42 -39.62 -3.35
C LEU A 134 15.13 -40.08 -2.66
N ASP A 135 15.00 -41.38 -2.40
CA ASP A 135 13.83 -41.95 -1.71
C ASP A 135 13.84 -41.73 -0.18
N GLY A 136 14.87 -41.04 0.34
CA GLY A 136 15.07 -40.75 1.76
C GLY A 136 15.40 -39.28 2.03
N ASN A 137 15.99 -38.99 3.19
CA ASN A 137 16.30 -37.62 3.61
C ASN A 137 17.60 -37.13 2.99
N PHE A 138 17.59 -35.92 2.42
CA PHE A 138 18.79 -35.18 2.06
C PHE A 138 19.16 -34.25 3.21
N THR A 139 20.32 -34.46 3.84
CA THR A 139 20.82 -33.63 4.95
C THR A 139 22.09 -32.94 4.51
N VAL A 140 22.11 -31.62 4.60
CA VAL A 140 23.26 -30.77 4.28
C VAL A 140 23.67 -30.03 5.55
N ASN A 141 24.95 -30.10 5.91
CA ASN A 141 25.48 -29.38 7.09
C ASN A 141 25.87 -27.92 6.78
N GLY A 142 25.90 -27.54 5.51
CA GLY A 142 26.08 -26.17 5.04
C GLY A 142 24.87 -25.72 4.22
N ASP A 143 25.09 -24.80 3.29
CA ASP A 143 24.00 -24.15 2.56
C ASP A 143 23.48 -24.99 1.39
N ILE A 144 22.17 -24.88 1.14
CA ILE A 144 21.55 -25.34 -0.10
C ILE A 144 21.38 -24.12 -0.99
N ILE A 145 22.20 -24.02 -2.04
CA ILE A 145 22.07 -22.96 -3.05
C ILE A 145 21.28 -23.53 -4.23
N ALA A 146 20.08 -23.02 -4.45
CA ALA A 146 19.22 -23.43 -5.54
C ALA A 146 18.60 -22.22 -6.24
N GLU A 147 18.37 -22.32 -7.55
CA GLU A 147 17.56 -21.33 -8.27
C GLU A 147 16.13 -21.36 -7.76
N ASN A 148 15.53 -22.55 -7.59
CA ASN A 148 14.18 -22.71 -7.08
C ASN A 148 14.18 -23.73 -5.94
N VAL A 149 13.48 -23.40 -4.86
CA VAL A 149 13.21 -24.34 -3.76
C VAL A 149 11.73 -24.64 -3.73
N LYS A 150 11.36 -25.87 -4.08
CA LYS A 150 9.96 -26.32 -4.08
C LYS A 150 9.78 -27.54 -3.20
N ALA A 151 8.85 -27.46 -2.24
CA ALA A 151 8.44 -28.57 -1.38
C ALA A 151 6.93 -28.80 -1.46
N ASN A 152 6.50 -30.06 -1.45
CA ASN A 152 5.07 -30.41 -1.40
C ASN A 152 4.43 -30.13 -0.02
N ASN A 153 5.25 -30.00 1.02
CA ASN A 153 4.82 -29.62 2.35
C ASN A 153 5.47 -28.28 2.68
N ASN A 154 6.46 -28.24 3.58
CA ASN A 154 7.07 -26.99 4.01
C ASN A 154 8.44 -26.73 3.38
N VAL A 155 8.80 -25.46 3.23
CA VAL A 155 10.18 -25.00 3.09
C VAL A 155 10.55 -24.29 4.38
N GLU A 156 11.36 -24.93 5.22
CA GLU A 156 11.72 -24.41 6.54
C GLU A 156 13.24 -24.39 6.73
N ALA A 157 13.75 -23.31 7.30
CA ALA A 157 15.15 -23.21 7.70
C ALA A 157 15.29 -22.66 9.12
N GLY A 158 16.29 -23.15 9.84
CA GLY A 158 16.61 -22.68 11.19
C GLY A 158 17.32 -21.32 11.24
N VAL A 159 17.61 -20.72 10.09
CA VAL A 159 18.20 -19.38 9.94
C VAL A 159 17.43 -18.67 8.83
N ASP A 160 17.83 -18.85 7.57
CA ASP A 160 17.26 -18.18 6.40
C ASP A 160 16.75 -19.17 5.36
N VAL A 161 15.67 -18.81 4.66
CA VAL A 161 15.26 -19.47 3.41
C VAL A 161 15.60 -18.52 2.26
N ILE A 162 16.58 -18.90 1.43
CA ILE A 162 17.05 -18.05 0.31
C ILE A 162 16.98 -18.84 -1.00
N ALA A 163 16.32 -18.28 -2.02
CA ALA A 163 16.31 -18.82 -3.38
C ALA A 163 16.57 -17.74 -4.43
N GLY A 164 17.29 -18.09 -5.50
CA GLY A 164 17.59 -17.15 -6.60
C GLY A 164 16.35 -16.69 -7.39
N ASN A 165 15.35 -17.57 -7.51
CA ASN A 165 14.07 -17.31 -8.17
C ASN A 165 12.94 -17.51 -7.15
N ASP A 166 12.30 -18.68 -7.11
CA ASP A 166 11.10 -18.89 -6.29
C ASP A 166 11.35 -19.77 -5.05
N VAL A 167 10.65 -19.45 -3.96
CA VAL A 167 10.42 -20.32 -2.81
C VAL A 167 8.95 -20.74 -2.81
N ASN A 168 8.69 -22.02 -3.06
CA ASN A 168 7.33 -22.57 -3.20
C ASN A 168 7.09 -23.70 -2.19
N ALA A 169 6.09 -23.54 -1.32
CA ALA A 169 5.67 -24.56 -0.37
C ALA A 169 4.19 -24.94 -0.56
N GLY A 170 3.89 -26.24 -0.52
CA GLY A 170 2.52 -26.76 -0.47
C GLY A 170 1.86 -26.69 0.90
N ASN A 171 2.52 -26.06 1.87
CA ASN A 171 1.96 -25.70 3.18
C ASN A 171 2.65 -24.41 3.67
N ASN A 172 3.74 -24.47 4.44
CA ASN A 172 4.40 -23.27 5.00
C ASN A 172 5.76 -22.94 4.36
N VAL A 173 6.07 -21.66 4.25
CA VAL A 173 7.46 -21.17 4.14
C VAL A 173 7.83 -20.52 5.48
N ALA A 174 8.89 -20.98 6.14
CA ALA A 174 9.30 -20.39 7.41
C ALA A 174 10.81 -20.31 7.62
N ALA A 175 11.27 -19.20 8.20
CA ALA A 175 12.65 -19.02 8.62
C ALA A 175 12.71 -18.30 9.98
N SER A 176 13.75 -18.58 10.78
CA SER A 176 13.93 -17.88 12.08
C SER A 176 14.45 -16.45 11.94
N GLN A 177 15.07 -16.15 10.81
CA GLN A 177 15.51 -14.83 10.38
C GLN A 177 14.80 -14.55 9.05
N ASP A 178 15.47 -14.66 7.91
CA ASP A 178 14.94 -14.07 6.68
C ASP A 178 14.35 -15.10 5.72
N VAL A 179 13.31 -14.69 4.99
CA VAL A 179 12.82 -15.40 3.82
C VAL A 179 13.00 -14.49 2.62
N THR A 180 13.88 -14.88 1.69
CA THR A 180 14.21 -14.09 0.51
C THR A 180 14.11 -14.94 -0.75
N ALA A 181 13.35 -14.45 -1.73
CA ALA A 181 13.27 -15.01 -3.06
C ALA A 181 13.58 -13.92 -4.10
N GLY A 182 14.35 -14.21 -5.14
CA GLY A 182 14.55 -13.24 -6.23
C GLY A 182 13.24 -12.91 -6.97
N ASN A 183 12.34 -13.89 -7.07
CA ASN A 183 11.02 -13.77 -7.68
C ASN A 183 9.93 -13.94 -6.61
N ASN A 184 9.34 -15.11 -6.40
CA ASN A 184 8.15 -15.23 -5.56
C ASN A 184 8.41 -16.05 -4.30
N VAL A 185 7.81 -15.63 -3.18
CA VAL A 185 7.60 -16.47 -2.00
C VAL A 185 6.14 -16.89 -2.00
N ILE A 186 5.86 -18.19 -2.13
CA ILE A 186 4.50 -18.72 -2.26
C ILE A 186 4.30 -19.87 -1.28
N ALA A 187 3.26 -19.75 -0.45
CA ALA A 187 2.80 -20.79 0.46
C ALA A 187 1.28 -20.96 0.35
N THR A 188 0.79 -22.20 0.41
CA THR A 188 -0.65 -22.48 0.47
C THR A 188 -1.21 -22.48 1.90
N ASN A 189 -0.43 -21.99 2.85
CA ASN A 189 -0.86 -21.73 4.22
C ASN A 189 -0.17 -20.44 4.68
N ASN A 190 0.93 -20.51 5.43
CA ASN A 190 1.61 -19.31 5.95
C ASN A 190 2.99 -19.06 5.32
N VAL A 191 3.36 -17.79 5.23
CA VAL A 191 4.74 -17.34 5.04
C VAL A 191 5.19 -16.61 6.31
N GLN A 192 6.27 -17.08 6.93
CA GLN A 192 6.75 -16.53 8.20
C GLN A 192 8.27 -16.30 8.19
N ALA A 193 8.68 -15.06 8.42
CA ALA A 193 10.07 -14.69 8.68
C ALA A 193 10.20 -14.15 10.11
N GLY A 194 11.23 -14.57 10.84
CA GLY A 194 11.55 -13.95 12.14
C GLY A 194 12.30 -12.62 12.01
N GLY A 195 12.85 -12.33 10.83
CA GLY A 195 13.40 -11.06 10.40
C GLY A 195 12.62 -10.54 9.20
N ASP A 196 13.30 -10.38 8.06
CA ASP A 196 12.74 -9.78 6.85
C ASP A 196 12.10 -10.83 5.93
N LEU A 197 10.99 -10.46 5.29
CA LEU A 197 10.35 -11.24 4.25
C LEU A 197 10.37 -10.46 2.94
N SER A 198 11.04 -11.01 1.92
CA SER A 198 11.28 -10.28 0.67
C SER A 198 11.12 -11.11 -0.61
N GLY A 199 10.57 -10.47 -1.63
CA GLY A 199 10.48 -11.00 -2.98
C GLY A 199 9.98 -9.99 -4.01
N THR A 200 9.83 -10.42 -5.25
CA THR A 200 8.96 -9.73 -6.22
C THR A 200 7.50 -9.83 -5.78
N ASN A 201 6.99 -11.03 -5.47
CA ASN A 201 5.66 -11.18 -4.86
C ASN A 201 5.74 -12.08 -3.63
N VAL A 202 4.92 -11.78 -2.62
CA VAL A 202 4.80 -12.56 -1.40
C VAL A 202 3.35 -12.98 -1.23
N ASN A 203 3.06 -14.28 -1.38
CA ASN A 203 1.71 -14.80 -1.40
C ASN A 203 1.54 -15.95 -0.41
N ALA A 204 0.62 -15.77 0.52
CA ALA A 204 0.08 -16.80 1.38
C ALA A 204 -1.44 -16.89 1.17
N THR A 205 -2.04 -18.07 1.40
CA THR A 205 -3.51 -18.14 1.48
C THR A 205 -4.02 -17.85 2.89
N ASN A 206 -3.16 -18.01 3.90
CA ASN A 206 -3.37 -17.63 5.29
C ASN A 206 -2.41 -16.47 5.57
N ASP A 207 -1.58 -16.51 6.59
CA ASP A 207 -0.87 -15.31 7.04
C ASP A 207 0.48 -15.08 6.35
N VAL A 208 0.82 -13.80 6.18
CA VAL A 208 2.16 -13.32 5.84
C VAL A 208 2.67 -12.53 7.04
N ASN A 209 3.67 -13.06 7.74
CA ASN A 209 4.21 -12.46 8.96
C ASN A 209 5.72 -12.25 8.86
N ALA A 210 6.18 -11.05 9.22
CA ALA A 210 7.61 -10.75 9.36
C ALA A 210 7.92 -10.17 10.74
N GLY A 211 9.04 -10.59 11.33
CA GLY A 211 9.55 -10.04 12.58
C GLY A 211 10.17 -8.65 12.43
N ASN A 212 10.46 -8.23 11.20
CA ASN A 212 10.85 -6.88 10.82
C ASN A 212 9.92 -6.38 9.69
N ASP A 213 10.37 -6.47 8.43
CA ASP A 213 9.68 -5.93 7.26
C ASP A 213 9.11 -7.02 6.35
N VAL A 214 7.96 -6.73 5.73
CA VAL A 214 7.49 -7.40 4.52
C VAL A 214 7.75 -6.46 3.33
N VAL A 215 8.61 -6.87 2.40
CA VAL A 215 8.98 -6.06 1.23
C VAL A 215 8.77 -6.84 -0.07
N ALA A 216 7.78 -6.43 -0.86
CA ALA A 216 7.57 -6.95 -2.20
C ALA A 216 7.83 -5.90 -3.28
N GLY A 217 8.52 -6.27 -4.36
CA GLY A 217 8.64 -5.42 -5.57
C GLY A 217 7.34 -5.31 -6.38
N GLY A 218 6.40 -6.23 -6.16
CA GLY A 218 5.07 -6.36 -6.73
C GLY A 218 4.05 -6.52 -5.60
N ASP A 219 3.24 -7.57 -5.63
CA ASP A 219 2.12 -7.73 -4.71
C ASP A 219 2.47 -8.48 -3.41
N VAL A 220 1.78 -8.12 -2.33
CA VAL A 220 1.69 -8.89 -1.07
C VAL A 220 0.25 -9.33 -0.86
N ASN A 221 0.01 -10.65 -0.76
CA ASN A 221 -1.32 -11.22 -0.58
C ASN A 221 -1.36 -12.22 0.58
N GLY A 222 -2.42 -12.17 1.40
CA GLY A 222 -2.64 -13.05 2.54
C GLY A 222 -4.04 -12.93 3.13
N GLU A 223 -4.32 -13.70 4.16
CA GLU A 223 -5.49 -13.51 5.03
C GLU A 223 -5.20 -12.37 6.00
N ASN A 224 -4.11 -12.47 6.76
CA ASN A 224 -3.55 -11.37 7.55
C ASN A 224 -2.13 -11.05 7.06
N LEU A 225 -1.81 -9.76 6.99
CA LEU A 225 -0.49 -9.27 6.65
C LEU A 225 0.06 -8.48 7.84
N HIS A 226 1.14 -8.97 8.45
CA HIS A 226 1.73 -8.32 9.61
C HIS A 226 3.25 -8.19 9.53
N ALA A 227 3.75 -7.01 9.89
CA ALA A 227 5.16 -6.72 10.06
C ALA A 227 5.38 -5.91 11.34
N ASN A 228 6.43 -6.21 12.11
CA ASN A 228 6.75 -5.40 13.28
C ASN A 228 7.30 -4.00 12.92
N ASN A 229 7.83 -3.83 11.70
CA ASN A 229 8.26 -2.55 11.19
C ASN A 229 7.41 -2.16 9.97
N ASP A 230 7.79 -2.47 8.73
CA ASP A 230 7.07 -2.00 7.54
C ASP A 230 6.40 -3.11 6.72
N VAL A 231 5.23 -2.83 6.15
CA VAL A 231 4.65 -3.61 5.04
C VAL A 231 4.71 -2.76 3.78
N THR A 232 5.57 -3.12 2.83
CA THR A 232 5.78 -2.38 1.58
C THR A 232 5.57 -3.27 0.35
N ALA A 233 4.76 -2.79 -0.60
CA ALA A 233 4.53 -3.45 -1.88
C ALA A 233 4.71 -2.47 -3.06
N GLY A 234 5.50 -2.87 -4.05
CA GLY A 234 5.61 -2.16 -5.33
C GLY A 234 4.40 -2.34 -6.25
N GLY A 235 3.47 -3.21 -5.88
CA GLY A 235 2.15 -3.41 -6.47
C GLY A 235 1.05 -3.17 -5.44
N ASN A 236 0.17 -4.16 -5.26
CA ASN A 236 -0.92 -4.13 -4.31
C ASN A 236 -0.54 -4.77 -2.97
N ILE A 237 -1.20 -4.33 -1.91
CA ILE A 237 -1.32 -5.07 -0.66
C ILE A 237 -2.78 -5.53 -0.57
N VAL A 238 -3.01 -6.83 -0.42
CA VAL A 238 -4.36 -7.39 -0.29
C VAL A 238 -4.41 -8.39 0.86
N ALA A 239 -5.22 -8.07 1.88
CA ALA A 239 -5.54 -8.97 2.97
C ALA A 239 -7.04 -9.29 3.00
N ASP A 240 -7.41 -10.57 3.17
CA ASP A 240 -8.82 -10.94 3.39
C ASP A 240 -9.36 -10.44 4.74
N GLN A 241 -8.47 -10.20 5.72
CA GLN A 241 -8.78 -9.64 7.03
C GLN A 241 -7.95 -8.38 7.28
N ASP A 242 -6.80 -8.47 7.95
CA ASP A 242 -6.08 -7.30 8.45
C ASP A 242 -4.75 -7.04 7.74
N VAL A 243 -4.41 -5.76 7.58
CA VAL A 243 -3.05 -5.29 7.27
C VAL A 243 -2.52 -4.47 8.44
N GLY A 244 -1.42 -4.91 9.05
CA GLY A 244 -0.84 -4.26 10.22
C GLY A 244 0.67 -4.07 10.12
N ALA A 245 1.16 -2.87 10.37
CA ALA A 245 2.60 -2.58 10.50
C ALA A 245 2.91 -1.80 11.77
N GLY A 246 4.04 -2.10 12.42
CA GLY A 246 4.50 -1.33 13.57
C GLY A 246 5.01 0.08 13.23
N ASN A 247 5.38 0.31 11.97
CA ASN A 247 5.74 1.61 11.42
C ASN A 247 4.85 1.92 10.19
N ASP A 248 5.27 1.66 8.95
CA ASP A 248 4.54 2.10 7.75
C ASP A 248 3.84 0.94 6.99
N VAL A 249 2.64 1.20 6.46
CA VAL A 249 2.01 0.38 5.43
C VAL A 249 2.00 1.16 4.11
N THR A 250 2.73 0.68 3.09
CA THR A 250 2.90 1.38 1.81
C THR A 250 2.62 0.47 0.61
N ALA A 251 1.65 0.85 -0.23
CA ALA A 251 1.40 0.22 -1.52
C ALA A 251 1.61 1.21 -2.69
N ILE A 252 2.34 0.83 -3.73
CA ILE A 252 2.41 1.67 -4.94
C ILE A 252 1.08 1.69 -5.69
N ASN A 253 0.29 0.61 -5.65
CA ASN A 253 -1.03 0.57 -6.25
C ASN A 253 -2.13 0.68 -5.18
N ASN A 254 -2.92 -0.38 -4.96
CA ASN A 254 -4.00 -0.38 -3.97
C ASN A 254 -3.56 -1.06 -2.68
N LEU A 255 -4.07 -0.57 -1.56
CA LEU A 255 -4.01 -1.20 -0.24
C LEU A 255 -5.43 -1.59 0.17
N ASN A 256 -5.70 -2.89 0.22
CA ASN A 256 -7.03 -3.43 0.52
C ASN A 256 -6.96 -4.40 1.71
N ALA A 257 -7.80 -4.18 2.72
CA ALA A 257 -8.02 -5.10 3.83
C ALA A 257 -9.52 -5.40 3.96
N GLY A 258 -9.88 -6.66 4.23
CA GLY A 258 -11.27 -7.03 4.47
C GLY A 258 -11.82 -6.54 5.82
N ASN A 259 -10.94 -6.26 6.79
CA ASN A 259 -11.22 -5.70 8.10
C ASN A 259 -10.41 -4.40 8.25
N ASP A 260 -9.27 -4.40 8.94
CA ASP A 260 -8.55 -3.19 9.33
C ASP A 260 -7.25 -2.96 8.56
N VAL A 261 -6.90 -1.70 8.34
CA VAL A 261 -5.56 -1.25 7.98
C VAL A 261 -5.00 -0.42 9.13
N VAL A 262 -3.91 -0.89 9.76
CA VAL A 262 -3.30 -0.24 10.92
C VAL A 262 -1.80 -0.04 10.72
N ALA A 263 -1.32 1.19 10.93
CA ALA A 263 0.10 1.51 10.92
C ALA A 263 0.51 2.31 12.16
N GLY A 264 1.65 1.96 12.76
CA GLY A 264 2.26 2.72 13.86
C GLY A 264 2.99 3.99 13.44
N ASN A 265 2.92 4.36 12.16
CA ASN A 265 3.35 5.64 11.59
C ASN A 265 2.42 6.03 10.45
N ASN A 266 2.69 5.66 9.19
CA ASN A 266 1.87 6.06 8.04
C ASN A 266 1.13 4.90 7.36
N VAL A 267 -0.07 5.19 6.86
CA VAL A 267 -0.74 4.39 5.84
C VAL A 267 -0.68 5.15 4.52
N SER A 268 -0.16 4.53 3.46
CA SER A 268 0.01 5.20 2.16
C SER A 268 -0.25 4.31 0.97
N ALA A 269 -1.01 4.81 -0.01
CA ALA A 269 -1.14 4.20 -1.33
C ALA A 269 -1.12 5.24 -2.46
N LEU A 270 -0.53 4.96 -3.64
CA LEU A 270 -0.68 5.91 -4.78
C LEU A 270 -2.03 5.78 -5.49
N SER A 271 -2.76 4.69 -5.29
CA SER A 271 -4.14 4.55 -5.74
C SER A 271 -5.09 4.62 -4.55
N ASP A 272 -5.77 3.54 -4.20
CA ASP A 272 -6.79 3.54 -3.14
C ASP A 272 -6.28 2.87 -1.85
N VAL A 273 -6.72 3.40 -0.71
CA VAL A 273 -6.68 2.71 0.60
C VAL A 273 -8.10 2.31 0.96
N THR A 274 -8.36 1.01 1.10
CA THR A 274 -9.68 0.46 1.42
C THR A 274 -9.60 -0.52 2.59
N ALA A 275 -10.45 -0.33 3.60
CA ALA A 275 -10.64 -1.24 4.71
C ALA A 275 -12.13 -1.57 4.87
N GLY A 276 -12.46 -2.81 5.24
CA GLY A 276 -13.85 -3.18 5.54
C GLY A 276 -14.36 -2.63 6.87
N ASN A 277 -13.45 -2.34 7.81
CA ASN A 277 -13.71 -1.74 9.11
C ASN A 277 -12.95 -0.41 9.19
N ASP A 278 -11.73 -0.38 9.74
CA ASP A 278 -11.02 0.87 10.05
C ASP A 278 -9.74 1.07 9.22
N VAL A 279 -9.42 2.34 8.91
CA VAL A 279 -8.08 2.76 8.48
C VAL A 279 -7.50 3.64 9.58
N THR A 280 -6.39 3.23 10.20
CA THR A 280 -5.77 3.96 11.32
C THR A 280 -4.27 4.11 11.15
N ALA A 281 -3.76 5.34 11.32
CA ALA A 281 -2.34 5.63 11.38
C ALA A 281 -2.02 6.63 12.51
N THR A 282 -0.91 6.44 13.22
CA THR A 282 -0.48 7.38 14.28
C THR A 282 0.27 8.60 13.76
N ASN A 283 0.48 8.69 12.44
CA ASN A 283 0.91 9.90 11.74
C ASN A 283 -0.07 10.14 10.58
N ASP A 284 0.33 9.90 9.33
CA ASP A 284 -0.48 10.27 8.16
C ASP A 284 -1.23 9.09 7.55
N VAL A 285 -2.44 9.34 7.04
CA VAL A 285 -3.11 8.45 6.09
C VAL A 285 -3.20 9.17 4.76
N SER A 286 -2.63 8.60 3.72
CA SER A 286 -2.55 9.21 2.39
C SER A 286 -2.94 8.25 1.27
N ALA A 287 -3.78 8.71 0.33
CA ALA A 287 -4.06 8.00 -0.91
C ALA A 287 -3.97 8.93 -2.12
N GLY A 288 -3.38 8.46 -3.22
CA GLY A 288 -3.40 9.21 -4.48
C GLY A 288 -4.79 9.29 -5.12
N GLN A 289 -5.70 8.36 -4.77
CA GLN A 289 -7.09 8.34 -5.19
C GLN A 289 -8.01 8.43 -3.97
N ASN A 290 -8.62 7.33 -3.52
CA ASN A 290 -9.62 7.35 -2.45
C ASN A 290 -9.10 6.72 -1.16
N ILE A 291 -9.65 7.17 -0.03
CA ILE A 291 -9.55 6.49 1.26
C ILE A 291 -10.98 6.08 1.64
N SER A 292 -11.20 4.79 1.91
CA SER A 292 -12.53 4.25 2.21
C SER A 292 -12.46 3.25 3.35
N ALA A 293 -13.30 3.44 4.36
CA ALA A 293 -13.44 2.53 5.50
C ALA A 293 -14.92 2.24 5.79
N GLY A 294 -15.25 1.01 6.19
CA GLY A 294 -16.62 0.66 6.57
C GLY A 294 -17.07 1.26 7.91
N ASN A 295 -16.11 1.57 8.79
CA ASN A 295 -16.29 2.24 10.06
C ASN A 295 -15.52 3.56 10.04
N ASP A 296 -14.28 3.62 10.54
CA ASP A 296 -13.56 4.88 10.78
C ASP A 296 -12.33 5.06 9.89
N VAL A 297 -12.01 6.31 9.56
CA VAL A 297 -10.71 6.72 8.99
C VAL A 297 -10.04 7.68 9.96
N ASN A 298 -8.93 7.27 10.58
CA ASN A 298 -8.24 8.01 11.63
C ASN A 298 -6.76 8.25 11.30
N ALA A 299 -6.33 9.51 11.35
CA ALA A 299 -4.93 9.92 11.27
C ALA A 299 -4.57 10.85 12.46
N SER A 300 -3.53 10.53 13.22
CA SER A 300 -3.04 11.42 14.31
C SER A 300 -2.17 12.58 13.81
N ASN A 301 -1.99 12.74 12.50
CA ASN A 301 -1.51 13.95 11.86
C ASN A 301 -2.42 14.28 10.66
N ASP A 302 -1.97 14.09 9.41
CA ASP A 302 -2.70 14.51 8.22
C ASP A 302 -3.47 13.36 7.58
N LEU A 303 -4.68 13.66 7.10
CA LEU A 303 -5.49 12.76 6.29
C LEU A 303 -5.68 13.37 4.89
N THR A 304 -5.07 12.76 3.88
CA THR A 304 -5.04 13.30 2.52
C THR A 304 -5.48 12.28 1.47
N ALA A 305 -6.50 12.62 0.68
CA ALA A 305 -6.91 11.84 -0.49
C ALA A 305 -6.87 12.66 -1.78
N GLY A 306 -6.37 12.07 -2.87
CA GLY A 306 -6.41 12.69 -4.18
C GLY A 306 -7.78 12.74 -4.83
N HIS A 307 -8.78 12.08 -4.24
CA HIS A 307 -10.20 12.15 -4.61
C HIS A 307 -11.07 12.22 -3.35
N ASP A 308 -11.64 11.10 -2.89
CA ASP A 308 -12.62 11.07 -1.81
C ASP A 308 -12.05 10.46 -0.52
N VAL A 309 -12.50 10.96 0.63
CA VAL A 309 -12.40 10.30 1.94
C VAL A 309 -13.80 9.86 2.37
N LEU A 310 -13.99 8.56 2.61
CA LEU A 310 -15.28 7.97 2.93
C LEU A 310 -15.17 7.08 4.17
N ALA A 311 -16.01 7.30 5.17
CA ALA A 311 -16.13 6.46 6.35
C ALA A 311 -17.60 6.17 6.67
N GLY A 312 -17.90 4.95 7.12
CA GLY A 312 -19.26 4.60 7.56
C GLY A 312 -19.65 5.24 8.89
N ASN A 313 -18.67 5.57 9.74
CA ASN A 313 -18.81 6.25 11.01
C ASN A 313 -18.03 7.56 10.95
N ASP A 314 -16.77 7.61 11.39
CA ASP A 314 -16.04 8.86 11.60
C ASP A 314 -14.86 9.04 10.63
N VAL A 315 -14.61 10.30 10.24
CA VAL A 315 -13.37 10.72 9.59
C VAL A 315 -12.66 11.69 10.51
N THR A 316 -11.48 11.32 11.03
CA THR A 316 -10.71 12.12 11.99
C THR A 316 -9.27 12.35 11.53
N ALA A 317 -8.83 13.61 11.57
CA ALA A 317 -7.44 14.01 11.45
C ALA A 317 -7.05 14.96 12.60
N ASP A 318 -6.00 14.67 13.35
CA ASP A 318 -5.55 15.58 14.43
C ASP A 318 -4.88 16.86 13.89
N ASN A 319 -4.44 16.86 12.62
CA ASN A 319 -3.94 18.04 11.91
C ASN A 319 -4.91 18.43 10.76
N ASP A 320 -4.51 18.28 9.50
CA ASP A 320 -5.33 18.69 8.36
C ASP A 320 -6.07 17.51 7.70
N LEU A 321 -7.30 17.75 7.28
CA LEU A 321 -8.14 16.82 6.51
C LEU A 321 -8.39 17.38 5.11
N ASN A 322 -7.78 16.77 4.10
CA ASN A 322 -7.81 17.24 2.72
C ASN A 322 -8.29 16.15 1.75
N ALA A 323 -9.30 16.46 0.95
CA ALA A 323 -9.72 15.63 -0.17
C ALA A 323 -9.91 16.48 -1.43
N MET A 324 -9.47 16.02 -2.60
CA MET A 324 -9.70 16.80 -3.83
C MET A 324 -11.15 16.77 -4.31
N ASN A 325 -12.00 15.87 -3.79
CA ASN A 325 -13.39 15.76 -4.19
C ASN A 325 -14.32 15.91 -2.97
N ASN A 326 -14.59 14.84 -2.22
CA ASN A 326 -15.49 14.87 -1.07
C ASN A 326 -14.85 14.30 0.21
N VAL A 327 -15.37 14.74 1.35
CA VAL A 327 -15.16 14.11 2.66
C VAL A 327 -16.52 13.74 3.24
N ASN A 328 -16.80 12.45 3.38
CA ASN A 328 -18.09 11.97 3.89
C ASN A 328 -17.92 10.98 5.03
N ALA A 329 -18.61 11.25 6.14
CA ALA A 329 -18.69 10.36 7.29
C ALA A 329 -20.16 10.11 7.67
N GLY A 330 -20.48 8.90 8.12
CA GLY A 330 -21.83 8.57 8.58
C GLY A 330 -22.19 9.20 9.94
N GLN A 331 -21.18 9.56 10.73
CA GLN A 331 -21.29 10.23 12.03
C GLN A 331 -20.52 11.55 11.99
N ASP A 332 -19.23 11.60 12.35
CA ASP A 332 -18.49 12.84 12.52
C ASP A 332 -17.37 13.05 11.49
N VAL A 333 -17.13 14.31 11.11
CA VAL A 333 -15.92 14.71 10.36
C VAL A 333 -15.16 15.72 11.22
N LEU A 334 -13.95 15.35 11.65
CA LEU A 334 -13.16 16.11 12.61
C LEU A 334 -11.76 16.39 12.07
N ALA A 335 -11.33 17.64 12.14
CA ALA A 335 -9.97 18.08 11.81
C ALA A 335 -9.44 19.01 12.92
N GLY A 336 -8.25 18.71 13.47
CA GLY A 336 -7.65 19.56 14.51
C GLY A 336 -7.20 20.92 14.00
N ASN A 337 -6.89 21.05 12.71
CA ASN A 337 -6.61 22.31 12.04
C ASN A 337 -7.61 22.58 10.92
N ASN A 338 -7.26 22.31 9.67
CA ASN A 338 -8.09 22.69 8.52
C ASN A 338 -8.82 21.49 7.93
N MET A 339 -10.02 21.75 7.43
CA MET A 339 -10.80 20.76 6.68
C MET A 339 -11.11 21.33 5.30
N SER A 340 -10.74 20.61 4.25
CA SER A 340 -10.94 21.05 2.88
C SER A 340 -11.38 19.94 1.93
N ALA A 341 -12.43 20.25 1.17
CA ALA A 341 -12.86 19.48 0.01
C ALA A 341 -13.33 20.42 -1.12
N ASN A 342 -13.13 20.03 -2.38
CA ASN A 342 -13.57 20.86 -3.50
C ASN A 342 -15.08 20.80 -3.73
N ASN A 343 -15.73 19.67 -3.47
CA ASN A 343 -17.16 19.51 -3.66
C ASN A 343 -17.87 19.55 -2.32
N ASP A 344 -18.06 18.39 -1.68
CA ASP A 344 -18.87 18.30 -0.46
C ASP A 344 -18.03 17.87 0.74
N ILE A 345 -18.32 18.46 1.90
CA ILE A 345 -17.98 17.88 3.21
C ILE A 345 -19.32 17.56 3.88
N SER A 346 -19.51 16.31 4.29
CA SER A 346 -20.75 15.85 4.92
C SER A 346 -20.47 14.96 6.13
N ALA A 347 -21.16 15.26 7.23
CA ALA A 347 -21.19 14.46 8.45
C ALA A 347 -22.66 14.14 8.79
N GLY A 348 -22.92 12.98 9.39
CA GLY A 348 -24.25 12.65 9.90
C GLY A 348 -24.62 13.43 11.17
N ASN A 349 -23.61 13.78 11.97
CA ASN A 349 -23.70 14.47 13.25
C ASN A 349 -22.90 15.78 13.19
N ASP A 350 -21.63 15.76 13.60
CA ASP A 350 -20.83 16.97 13.79
C ASP A 350 -19.73 17.13 12.74
N MET A 351 -19.45 18.40 12.38
CA MET A 351 -18.33 18.80 11.54
C MET A 351 -17.51 19.85 12.28
N GLU A 352 -16.29 19.50 12.67
CA GLU A 352 -15.41 20.37 13.46
C GLU A 352 -14.07 20.56 12.76
N ALA A 353 -13.68 21.82 12.57
CA ALA A 353 -12.35 22.22 12.15
C ALA A 353 -11.79 23.21 13.18
N GLY A 354 -10.56 23.01 13.64
CA GLY A 354 -9.94 23.89 14.63
C GLY A 354 -9.63 25.30 14.14
N ASN A 355 -9.35 25.45 12.83
CA ASN A 355 -9.14 26.74 12.18
C ASN A 355 -10.19 26.99 11.10
N ASP A 356 -9.96 26.49 9.88
CA ASP A 356 -10.79 26.79 8.72
C ASP A 356 -11.53 25.55 8.21
N LEU A 357 -12.83 25.72 7.97
CA LEU A 357 -13.64 24.81 7.15
C LEU A 357 -13.81 25.45 5.77
N ARG A 358 -13.13 24.90 4.75
CA ARG A 358 -13.14 25.46 3.39
C ARG A 358 -13.80 24.49 2.40
N VAL A 359 -15.01 24.85 1.98
CA VAL A 359 -15.77 24.15 0.93
C VAL A 359 -15.88 25.07 -0.29
N ALA A 360 -15.46 24.60 -1.48
CA ALA A 360 -15.42 25.47 -2.66
C ALA A 360 -16.77 25.68 -3.34
N ASN A 361 -17.70 24.74 -3.18
CA ASN A 361 -19.06 24.84 -3.70
C ASN A 361 -20.06 25.10 -2.57
N ASP A 362 -20.71 24.05 -2.04
CA ASP A 362 -21.84 24.20 -1.12
C ASP A 362 -21.49 23.72 0.29
N LEU A 363 -21.60 24.60 1.30
CA LEU A 363 -21.64 24.20 2.70
C LEU A 363 -23.10 23.92 3.10
N LEU A 364 -23.49 22.64 3.17
CA LEU A 364 -24.83 22.25 3.60
C LEU A 364 -24.88 22.01 5.11
N VAL A 365 -25.58 22.87 5.85
CA VAL A 365 -25.85 22.68 7.28
C VAL A 365 -27.25 22.08 7.46
N GLY A 366 -27.33 20.80 7.82
CA GLY A 366 -28.61 20.06 7.83
C GLY A 366 -29.63 20.52 8.89
N ASN A 367 -29.16 21.02 10.04
CA ASN A 367 -30.01 21.53 11.13
C ASN A 367 -29.77 23.02 11.40
N ASN A 368 -28.89 23.35 12.34
CA ASN A 368 -28.60 24.72 12.75
C ASN A 368 -27.12 25.03 12.52
N GLY A 369 -26.80 26.20 11.98
CA GLY A 369 -25.45 26.75 12.03
C GLY A 369 -25.29 27.64 13.26
N PHE A 370 -24.40 27.28 14.18
CA PHE A 370 -24.04 28.14 15.31
C PHE A 370 -22.75 28.90 14.97
N PHE A 371 -22.86 30.21 14.82
CA PHE A 371 -21.72 31.09 14.55
C PHE A 371 -21.55 32.04 15.75
N ASP A 372 -20.52 31.82 16.58
CA ASP A 372 -20.18 32.76 17.65
C ASP A 372 -19.50 34.02 17.06
N GLY A 373 -18.68 33.81 16.03
CA GLY A 373 -17.98 34.85 15.29
C GLY A 373 -18.85 35.61 14.28
N GLN A 374 -18.15 36.27 13.35
CA GLN A 374 -18.75 36.97 12.22
C GLN A 374 -19.05 35.99 11.08
N VAL A 375 -20.16 36.20 10.37
CA VAL A 375 -20.53 35.46 9.16
C VAL A 375 -20.46 36.41 7.98
N ALA A 376 -19.68 36.05 6.97
CA ALA A 376 -19.58 36.80 5.73
C ALA A 376 -19.94 35.92 4.54
N ILE A 377 -20.79 36.42 3.65
CA ILE A 377 -21.26 35.71 2.47
C ILE A 377 -20.87 36.52 1.24
N GLY A 378 -20.13 35.90 0.30
CA GLY A 378 -19.76 36.50 -0.98
C GLY A 378 -18.58 37.49 -0.92
N ILE A 379 -17.67 37.36 0.05
CA ILE A 379 -16.45 38.17 0.12
C ILE A 379 -15.19 37.29 0.14
N ALA A 380 -14.05 37.86 -0.26
CA ALA A 380 -12.75 37.24 -0.02
C ALA A 380 -12.29 37.47 1.42
N ASP A 381 -11.51 36.52 1.95
CA ASP A 381 -10.89 36.56 3.28
C ASP A 381 -10.32 37.96 3.57
N ASP A 382 -10.51 38.43 4.80
CA ASP A 382 -10.07 39.74 5.35
C ASP A 382 -10.89 41.00 5.01
N ASN A 383 -12.01 40.91 4.28
CA ASN A 383 -12.82 42.09 3.92
C ASN A 383 -14.09 42.29 4.76
N MET A 384 -14.13 41.77 5.99
CA MET A 384 -15.31 41.87 6.85
C MET A 384 -15.49 43.31 7.38
N PRO A 385 -16.66 43.96 7.19
CA PRO A 385 -16.92 45.28 7.75
C PRO A 385 -17.04 45.27 9.28
N ASP A 386 -16.43 46.26 9.94
CA ASP A 386 -16.52 46.45 11.38
C ASP A 386 -17.96 46.72 11.85
N GLY A 387 -18.31 46.20 13.03
CA GLY A 387 -19.59 46.47 13.69
C GLY A 387 -20.75 45.55 13.28
N TYR A 388 -20.54 44.61 12.35
CA TYR A 388 -21.55 43.67 11.91
C TYR A 388 -21.18 42.22 12.26
N ARG A 389 -22.18 41.42 12.65
CA ARG A 389 -22.03 39.96 12.83
C ARG A 389 -22.42 39.16 11.58
N LEU A 390 -23.20 39.74 10.68
CA LEU A 390 -23.58 39.13 9.40
C LEU A 390 -23.41 40.16 8.29
N TYR A 391 -22.62 39.83 7.27
CA TYR A 391 -22.47 40.62 6.05
C TYR A 391 -22.76 39.74 4.83
N VAL A 392 -23.51 40.27 3.86
CA VAL A 392 -23.88 39.55 2.63
C VAL A 392 -23.64 40.47 1.44
N ALA A 393 -22.66 40.13 0.60
CA ALA A 393 -22.45 40.78 -0.69
C ALA A 393 -23.60 40.46 -1.65
N ASP A 394 -23.88 41.37 -2.59
CA ASP A 394 -24.91 41.22 -3.63
C ASP A 394 -26.38 41.07 -3.16
N GLY A 395 -26.62 41.15 -1.85
CA GLY A 395 -27.94 41.30 -1.24
C GLY A 395 -28.58 40.02 -0.70
N ILE A 396 -29.78 40.16 -0.15
CA ILE A 396 -30.53 39.06 0.48
C ILE A 396 -31.93 39.00 -0.15
N LEU A 397 -32.32 37.83 -0.67
CA LEU A 397 -33.70 37.54 -1.05
C LEU A 397 -34.38 36.79 0.10
N ALA A 398 -35.41 37.38 0.70
CA ALA A 398 -36.14 36.79 1.81
C ALA A 398 -37.66 36.94 1.63
N GLU A 399 -38.42 35.90 1.97
CA GLU A 399 -39.89 35.97 1.99
C GLU A 399 -40.42 36.83 3.14
N ARG A 400 -39.67 36.92 4.25
CA ARG A 400 -40.06 37.69 5.43
C ARG A 400 -38.84 38.10 6.24
N ILE A 401 -38.76 39.38 6.59
CA ILE A 401 -37.76 39.95 7.50
C ILE A 401 -38.51 40.61 8.66
N LYS A 402 -38.07 40.37 9.90
CA LYS A 402 -38.55 41.08 11.09
C LYS A 402 -37.36 41.77 11.75
N VAL A 403 -37.33 43.09 11.70
CA VAL A 403 -36.33 43.91 12.39
C VAL A 403 -36.93 44.36 13.71
N ALA A 404 -36.25 44.08 14.82
CA ALA A 404 -36.68 44.49 16.16
C ALA A 404 -35.84 45.68 16.62
N LEU A 405 -36.50 46.70 17.17
CA LEU A 405 -35.81 47.79 17.86
C LEU A 405 -35.26 47.29 19.19
N LYS A 406 -34.13 47.87 19.59
CA LYS A 406 -33.51 47.56 20.88
C LYS A 406 -34.36 48.06 22.04
N ASP A 407 -34.91 49.27 21.91
CA ASP A 407 -35.74 49.94 22.92
C ASP A 407 -36.89 50.71 22.24
N SER A 408 -37.97 50.99 22.98
CA SER A 408 -39.14 51.70 22.43
C SER A 408 -38.97 53.21 22.28
N GLY A 409 -37.88 53.77 22.83
CA GLY A 409 -37.61 55.22 22.79
C GLY A 409 -37.31 55.76 21.39
N ASP A 410 -36.93 54.87 20.46
CA ASP A 410 -36.61 55.24 19.08
C ASP A 410 -37.83 55.13 18.15
N TRP A 411 -39.03 54.88 18.70
CA TRP A 411 -40.28 54.86 17.93
C TRP A 411 -41.00 56.21 17.98
N ALA A 412 -41.65 56.60 16.89
CA ALA A 412 -42.05 57.98 16.63
C ALA A 412 -43.24 58.53 17.45
N ASP A 413 -43.88 57.72 18.30
CA ASP A 413 -45.15 58.08 18.99
C ASP A 413 -45.10 59.40 19.79
N TYR A 414 -43.91 59.90 20.11
CA TYR A 414 -43.69 61.15 20.83
C TYR A 414 -44.17 62.41 20.08
N VAL A 415 -44.44 62.35 18.77
CA VAL A 415 -44.92 63.52 17.99
C VAL A 415 -46.29 64.01 18.46
N PHE A 416 -47.07 63.15 19.12
CA PHE A 416 -48.40 63.49 19.64
C PHE A 416 -48.40 63.97 21.10
N GLU A 417 -47.25 64.07 21.75
CA GLU A 417 -47.15 64.58 23.12
C GLU A 417 -47.39 66.11 23.17
N GLU A 418 -47.93 66.61 24.29
CA GLU A 418 -48.35 68.02 24.42
C GLU A 418 -47.19 69.03 24.32
N ASP A 419 -45.96 68.59 24.61
CA ASP A 419 -44.74 69.37 24.56
C ASP A 419 -43.97 69.22 23.24
N TYR A 420 -44.51 68.52 22.25
CA TYR A 420 -43.88 68.40 20.93
C TYR A 420 -43.90 69.73 20.16
N GLU A 421 -42.72 70.28 19.90
CA GLU A 421 -42.57 71.51 19.12
C GLU A 421 -42.63 71.24 17.62
N LEU A 422 -43.84 71.32 17.05
CA LEU A 422 -44.04 71.22 15.60
C LEU A 422 -43.39 72.41 14.87
N MET A 423 -42.40 72.14 14.02
CA MET A 423 -41.72 73.16 13.22
C MET A 423 -42.73 73.96 12.36
N PRO A 424 -42.68 75.29 12.26
CA PRO A 424 -43.59 76.03 11.38
C PRO A 424 -43.36 75.68 9.89
N LEU A 425 -44.43 75.59 9.08
CA LEU A 425 -44.32 75.23 7.65
C LEU A 425 -43.39 76.15 6.84
N ALA A 426 -43.29 77.43 7.21
CA ALA A 426 -42.37 78.38 6.57
C ALA A 426 -40.89 78.01 6.81
N GLU A 427 -40.57 77.45 7.97
CA GLU A 427 -39.22 76.98 8.31
C GLU A 427 -38.92 75.65 7.62
N VAL A 428 -39.90 74.75 7.55
CA VAL A 428 -39.80 73.51 6.75
C VAL A 428 -39.54 73.85 5.29
N GLU A 429 -40.28 74.81 4.71
CA GLU A 429 -40.08 75.24 3.32
C GLU A 429 -38.67 75.79 3.09
N ALA A 430 -38.18 76.62 4.01
CA ALA A 430 -36.82 77.17 3.94
C ALA A 430 -35.76 76.04 4.02
N PHE A 431 -35.96 75.06 4.90
CA PHE A 431 -35.08 73.91 5.04
C PHE A 431 -35.04 73.08 3.76
N VAL A 432 -36.21 72.70 3.21
CA VAL A 432 -36.29 71.87 2.00
C VAL A 432 -35.70 72.61 0.79
N LYS A 433 -35.94 73.91 0.65
CA LYS A 433 -35.34 74.72 -0.43
C LYS A 433 -33.82 74.69 -0.38
N LYS A 434 -33.23 74.72 0.82
CA LYS A 434 -31.78 74.72 1.06
C LYS A 434 -31.16 73.32 0.94
N ASN A 435 -31.72 72.34 1.65
CA ASN A 435 -31.08 71.04 1.89
C ASN A 435 -31.57 69.91 0.96
N LYS A 436 -32.69 70.10 0.24
CA LYS A 436 -33.26 69.13 -0.72
C LYS A 436 -33.72 67.79 -0.11
N HIS A 437 -33.89 67.72 1.20
CA HIS A 437 -34.54 66.62 1.93
C HIS A 437 -35.36 67.20 3.09
N LEU A 438 -36.20 66.39 3.73
CA LEU A 438 -36.99 66.81 4.89
C LEU A 438 -36.12 66.93 6.15
N PRO A 439 -36.48 67.82 7.10
CA PRO A 439 -35.82 67.86 8.42
C PRO A 439 -35.88 66.50 9.11
N GLY A 440 -34.74 66.06 9.65
CA GLY A 440 -34.59 64.80 10.37
C GLY A 440 -34.34 63.56 9.49
N LEU A 441 -34.59 63.63 8.17
CA LEU A 441 -34.23 62.55 7.24
C LEU A 441 -32.80 62.75 6.70
N PRO A 442 -32.03 61.66 6.49
CA PRO A 442 -30.72 61.75 5.86
C PRO A 442 -30.82 62.19 4.40
N SER A 443 -29.79 62.87 3.93
CA SER A 443 -29.63 63.23 2.52
C SER A 443 -29.28 62.00 1.66
N ALA A 444 -29.51 62.09 0.35
CA ALA A 444 -29.15 61.02 -0.58
C ALA A 444 -27.65 60.67 -0.55
N ASN A 445 -26.78 61.65 -0.30
CA ASN A 445 -25.34 61.42 -0.19
C ASN A 445 -24.96 60.67 1.09
N GLU A 446 -25.65 60.94 2.21
CA GLU A 446 -25.43 60.23 3.47
C GLU A 446 -25.89 58.78 3.38
N VAL A 447 -27.06 58.54 2.76
CA VAL A 447 -27.58 57.19 2.49
C VAL A 447 -26.63 56.40 1.57
N ALA A 448 -26.12 57.04 0.51
CA ALA A 448 -25.20 56.38 -0.40
C ALA A 448 -23.84 56.03 0.24
N ALA A 449 -23.39 56.84 1.22
CA ALA A 449 -22.12 56.61 1.90
C ALA A 449 -22.23 55.57 3.02
N ASN A 450 -23.32 55.58 3.80
CA ASN A 450 -23.40 54.86 5.07
C ASN A 450 -24.50 53.78 5.12
N GLY A 451 -25.35 53.68 4.09
CA GLY A 451 -26.53 52.81 4.11
C GLY A 451 -27.67 53.36 4.96
N ILE A 452 -28.68 52.52 5.22
CA ILE A 452 -29.86 52.84 6.02
C ILE A 452 -30.11 51.73 7.03
N ASP A 453 -30.29 52.10 8.30
CA ASP A 453 -30.98 51.24 9.27
C ASP A 453 -32.48 51.27 8.97
N VAL A 454 -33.03 50.13 8.56
CA VAL A 454 -34.42 50.03 8.11
C VAL A 454 -35.39 50.38 9.25
N ALA A 455 -35.12 49.96 10.48
CA ALA A 455 -36.01 50.24 11.60
C ALA A 455 -35.97 51.71 11.98
N GLN A 456 -34.78 52.33 11.95
CA GLN A 456 -34.64 53.76 12.20
C GLN A 456 -35.32 54.60 11.10
N MET A 457 -35.17 54.21 9.82
CA MET A 457 -35.83 54.90 8.71
C MET A 457 -37.35 54.78 8.79
N ASP A 458 -37.89 53.60 9.08
CA ASP A 458 -39.33 53.41 9.27
C ASP A 458 -39.85 54.28 10.43
N ALA A 459 -39.10 54.40 11.53
CA ALA A 459 -39.44 55.30 12.63
C ALA A 459 -39.41 56.78 12.20
N MET A 460 -38.36 57.24 11.49
CA MET A 460 -38.32 58.62 11.00
C MET A 460 -39.45 58.91 10.00
N LEU A 461 -39.76 57.97 9.11
CA LEU A 461 -40.87 58.09 8.18
C LEU A 461 -42.21 58.17 8.91
N LEU A 462 -42.40 57.37 9.96
CA LEU A 462 -43.57 57.45 10.83
C LEU A 462 -43.66 58.84 11.49
N GLN A 463 -42.56 59.35 12.05
CA GLN A 463 -42.50 60.70 12.61
C GLN A 463 -42.97 61.76 11.60
N LYS A 464 -42.48 61.69 10.36
CA LYS A 464 -42.90 62.65 9.31
C LYS A 464 -44.37 62.49 8.93
N ILE A 465 -44.92 61.27 8.94
CA ILE A 465 -46.35 61.01 8.72
C ILE A 465 -47.20 61.62 9.84
N GLU A 466 -46.74 61.54 11.09
CA GLU A 466 -47.43 62.12 12.25
C GLU A 466 -47.38 63.65 12.23
N GLU A 467 -46.22 64.26 11.94
CA GLU A 467 -46.09 65.72 11.74
C GLU A 467 -47.01 66.22 10.61
N LEU A 468 -47.03 65.50 9.48
CA LEU A 468 -47.92 65.81 8.36
C LEU A 468 -49.40 65.76 8.79
N THR A 469 -49.75 64.83 9.68
CA THR A 469 -51.09 64.70 10.25
C THR A 469 -51.44 65.91 11.11
N LEU A 470 -50.51 66.43 11.91
CA LEU A 470 -50.70 67.65 12.69
C LEU A 470 -50.91 68.89 11.80
N TYR A 471 -50.08 69.09 10.76
CA TYR A 471 -50.29 70.21 9.82
C TYR A 471 -51.63 70.12 9.10
N MET A 472 -52.08 68.92 8.73
CA MET A 472 -53.39 68.74 8.11
C MET A 472 -54.55 69.09 9.05
N LEU A 473 -54.42 68.75 10.34
CA LEU A 473 -55.41 69.13 11.35
C LEU A 473 -55.45 70.64 11.57
N GLU A 474 -54.29 71.31 11.60
CA GLU A 474 -54.19 72.76 11.68
C GLU A 474 -54.81 73.44 10.45
N LEU A 475 -54.42 73.02 9.25
CA LEU A 475 -54.97 73.54 7.99
C LEU A 475 -56.49 73.35 7.89
N LYS A 476 -57.02 72.24 8.41
CA LYS A 476 -58.47 72.01 8.48
C LYS A 476 -59.16 72.99 9.43
N LYS A 477 -58.58 73.24 10.62
CA LYS A 477 -59.09 74.23 11.57
C LYS A 477 -59.10 75.63 10.96
N GLU A 478 -58.02 76.02 10.27
CA GLU A 478 -57.94 77.29 9.57
C GLU A 478 -58.98 77.39 8.44
N ASN A 479 -59.16 76.34 7.64
CA ASN A 479 -60.20 76.32 6.60
C ASN A 479 -61.61 76.43 7.18
N GLU A 480 -61.90 75.77 8.30
CA GLU A 480 -63.18 75.88 9.00
C GLU A 480 -63.40 77.30 9.54
N ALA A 481 -62.36 77.91 10.11
CA ALA A 481 -62.40 79.30 10.56
C ALA A 481 -62.64 80.29 9.40
N LEU A 482 -61.89 80.14 8.30
CA LEU A 482 -62.06 80.95 7.09
C LEU A 482 -63.46 80.77 6.48
N ARG A 483 -64.00 79.54 6.45
CA ARG A 483 -65.38 79.29 5.99
C ARG A 483 -66.40 79.98 6.86
N LYS A 484 -66.22 79.92 8.19
CA LYS A 484 -67.10 80.59 9.14
C LYS A 484 -67.05 82.11 8.97
N GLU A 485 -65.87 82.68 8.83
CA GLU A 485 -65.68 84.11 8.56
C GLU A 485 -66.33 84.50 7.22
N LEU A 486 -66.19 83.67 6.18
CA LEU A 486 -66.82 83.89 4.88
C LEU A 486 -68.36 83.85 4.95
N ASP A 487 -68.92 82.94 5.76
CA ASP A 487 -70.35 82.85 6.00
C ASP A 487 -70.89 84.04 6.81
N GLU A 488 -70.10 84.56 7.74
CA GLU A 488 -70.40 85.79 8.49
C GLU A 488 -70.35 87.03 7.59
N LEU A 489 -69.33 87.15 6.72
CA LEU A 489 -69.19 88.22 5.73
C LEU A 489 -70.30 88.21 4.67
N LYS A 490 -70.78 87.03 4.27
CA LYS A 490 -71.95 86.89 3.38
C LYS A 490 -73.25 87.34 4.04
N LYS A 491 -73.39 87.14 5.36
CA LYS A 491 -74.56 87.61 6.12
C LYS A 491 -74.54 89.12 6.38
N SER A 492 -73.38 89.76 6.40
CA SER A 492 -73.26 91.22 6.56
C SER A 492 -73.40 92.02 5.25
N ASN A 493 -73.38 91.34 4.09
CA ASN A 493 -73.55 91.93 2.75
C ASN A 493 -74.94 91.65 2.12
N HIS A 494 -75.91 91.27 2.95
CA HIS A 494 -77.36 91.27 2.69
C HIS A 494 -78.04 92.04 3.82
#